data_AF-Q6N9C8-F1
#
_entry.id   AF-Q6N9C8-F1
#
_cell.length_a   1.000
_cell.length_b   1.000
_cell.length_c   1.000
_cell.angle_alpha   90.00
_cell.angle_beta   90.00
_cell.angle_gamma   90.00
#
_symmetry.space_group_name_H-M   'P 1'
#
loop_
_entity.id
_entity.type
_entity.pdbx_description
1 polymer ?
#
loop_
_entity_poly.entity_id
_entity_poly.type
_entity_poly.pdbx_seq_one_letter_code
_entity_poly.pdbx_strand_id
1 'polypeptide(L)'
;MYSNDGEKVADFARVVLNLADAKLRDEHFYASVPLCVIDAVFSIGVNYVATRRTVLRWASRQNPAWPIDRRTSSVEHTVSDLLAALGDRTDLELALGQFGNRQRTSSRNGILKAEAVRLFALALKEAGIDSFADLEDSEKVGRAEAMVKTIKGQRSGISFDYFALLAGHELVKADRMVCRFVADALGLHEVGPTVAKQAVLEAAAILARQFPHVTPRLLDSEIWGYQSAKGRQRGRVSGTKRDTSPGGEDAPKLCGTPGVSAEPVVIRENGGRTRDRTLDLSRVKGTLSR
;
A
#
# COMPACT_ATOMS: atom_id res chain seq x y z
N MET A 1 22.57 6.92 -31.99
CA MET A 1 22.90 8.07 -31.13
C MET A 1 22.55 7.65 -29.72
N TYR A 2 23.51 7.51 -28.81
CA TYR A 2 23.21 7.10 -27.43
C TYR A 2 22.53 8.26 -26.71
N SER A 3 21.42 8.00 -26.02
CA SER A 3 20.71 9.06 -25.29
C SER A 3 21.46 9.34 -23.99
N ASN A 4 21.85 10.59 -23.77
CA ASN A 4 22.44 10.97 -22.48
C ASN A 4 21.34 11.28 -21.47
N ASP A 5 20.54 10.27 -21.15
CA ASP A 5 19.49 10.35 -20.14
C ASP A 5 19.86 9.53 -18.90
N GLY A 6 20.49 8.35 -19.09
CA GLY A 6 21.03 7.54 -18.01
C GLY A 6 22.08 8.25 -17.15
N GLU A 7 23.01 9.03 -17.72
CA GLU A 7 24.01 9.76 -16.94
C GLU A 7 23.36 10.90 -16.14
N LYS A 8 22.48 11.70 -16.76
CA LYS A 8 21.74 12.76 -16.06
C LYS A 8 20.85 12.23 -14.92
N VAL A 9 20.20 11.09 -15.11
CA VAL A 9 19.39 10.43 -14.07
C VAL A 9 20.29 9.89 -12.95
N ALA A 10 21.48 9.35 -13.27
CA ALA A 10 22.48 8.97 -12.27
C ALA A 10 23.05 10.17 -11.50
N ASP A 11 23.36 11.28 -12.18
CA ASP A 11 23.86 12.51 -11.58
C ASP A 11 22.83 13.12 -10.63
N PHE A 12 21.58 13.24 -11.07
CA PHE A 12 20.48 13.68 -10.22
C PHE A 12 20.27 12.74 -9.03
N ALA A 13 20.31 11.42 -9.24
CA ALA A 13 20.20 10.42 -8.17
C ALA A 13 21.30 10.56 -7.10
N ARG A 14 22.57 10.80 -7.48
CA ARG A 14 23.65 11.05 -6.51
C ARG A 14 23.43 12.31 -5.67
N VAL A 15 22.74 13.32 -6.21
CA VAL A 15 22.46 14.59 -5.50
C VAL A 15 21.27 14.46 -4.56
N VAL A 16 20.24 13.69 -4.91
CA VAL A 16 18.95 13.68 -4.17
C VAL A 16 18.63 12.39 -3.39
N LEU A 17 19.40 11.31 -3.57
CA LEU A 17 19.20 10.02 -2.88
C LEU A 17 20.45 9.66 -2.06
N ASN A 18 20.29 9.13 -0.84
CA ASN A 18 21.41 8.60 -0.07
C ASN A 18 21.77 7.17 -0.56
N LEU A 19 22.46 7.10 -1.69
CA LEU A 19 22.86 5.82 -2.31
C LEU A 19 23.87 5.02 -1.49
N ALA A 20 24.62 5.66 -0.57
CA ALA A 20 25.58 4.99 0.28
C ALA A 20 24.89 4.12 1.35
N ASP A 21 23.88 4.65 2.04
CA ASP A 21 23.08 3.89 3.01
C ASP A 21 21.88 3.16 2.40
N ALA A 22 21.58 3.40 1.11
CA ALA A 22 20.44 2.81 0.41
C ALA A 22 20.40 1.29 0.57
N LYS A 23 19.33 0.80 1.18
CA LYS A 23 19.07 -0.61 1.43
C LYS A 23 17.62 -0.88 1.11
N LEU A 24 17.35 -1.99 0.41
CA LEU A 24 15.98 -2.45 0.21
C LEU A 24 15.32 -2.64 1.59
N ARG A 25 14.26 -1.88 1.84
CA ARG A 25 13.44 -1.99 3.07
C ARG A 25 12.91 -3.43 3.18
N ASP A 26 12.72 -3.94 4.40
CA ASP A 26 12.44 -5.37 4.64
C ASP A 26 11.27 -5.95 3.83
N GLU A 27 10.29 -5.12 3.45
CA GLU A 27 9.13 -5.54 2.64
C GLU A 27 9.56 -6.15 1.29
N HIS A 28 10.72 -5.77 0.75
CA HIS A 28 11.30 -6.35 -0.47
C HIS A 28 11.84 -7.79 -0.27
N PHE A 29 11.88 -8.26 0.98
CA PHE A 29 12.30 -9.60 1.39
C PHE A 29 11.13 -10.40 2.00
N TYR A 30 9.88 -10.07 1.68
CA TYR A 30 8.74 -10.87 2.14
C TYR A 30 8.91 -12.37 1.82
N ALA A 31 8.56 -13.21 2.78
CA ALA A 31 8.69 -14.66 2.69
C ALA A 31 7.80 -15.32 1.62
N SER A 32 6.76 -14.61 1.14
CA SER A 32 5.80 -15.19 0.21
C SER A 32 4.99 -14.17 -0.60
N VAL A 33 4.51 -14.60 -1.77
CA VAL A 33 3.59 -13.84 -2.65
C VAL A 33 2.37 -13.25 -1.89
N PRO A 34 1.64 -14.00 -1.03
CA PRO A 34 0.61 -13.46 -0.15
C PRO A 34 0.96 -12.19 0.63
N LEU A 35 2.16 -12.10 1.22
CA LEU A 35 2.55 -10.95 2.03
C LEU A 35 2.76 -9.71 1.15
N CYS A 36 3.30 -9.89 -0.06
CA CYS A 36 3.40 -8.85 -1.08
C CYS A 36 2.01 -8.33 -1.49
N VAL A 37 1.02 -9.22 -1.67
CA VAL A 37 -0.38 -8.82 -1.98
C VAL A 37 -0.98 -7.99 -0.85
N ILE A 38 -0.82 -8.43 0.40
CA ILE A 38 -1.36 -7.74 1.58
C ILE A 38 -0.75 -6.34 1.70
N ASP A 39 0.59 -6.20 1.64
CA ASP A 39 1.21 -4.88 1.70
C ASP A 39 0.76 -4.01 0.52
N ALA A 40 0.83 -4.53 -0.71
CA ALA A 40 0.55 -3.75 -1.89
C ALA A 40 -0.87 -3.18 -1.92
N VAL A 41 -1.87 -3.95 -1.51
CA VAL A 41 -3.25 -3.48 -1.34
C VAL A 41 -3.35 -2.45 -0.20
N PHE A 42 -2.74 -2.73 0.96
CA PHE A 42 -2.85 -1.84 2.13
C PHE A 42 -2.06 -0.53 1.99
N SER A 43 -0.93 -0.49 1.28
CA SER A 43 -0.07 0.69 1.10
C SER A 43 -0.64 1.79 0.19
N ILE A 44 -1.62 1.50 -0.68
CA ILE A 44 -2.24 2.54 -1.53
C ILE A 44 -2.92 3.63 -0.69
N GLY A 45 -2.37 4.85 -0.71
CA GLY A 45 -2.96 6.05 -0.12
C GLY A 45 -2.81 6.20 1.39
N VAL A 46 -1.86 5.49 2.04
CA VAL A 46 -1.70 5.50 3.51
C VAL A 46 -0.27 5.81 3.96
N ASN A 47 -0.05 5.83 5.28
CA ASN A 47 1.30 5.78 5.86
C ASN A 47 1.77 4.32 6.00
N TYR A 48 2.89 4.01 5.34
CA TYR A 48 3.71 2.80 5.45
C TYR A 48 3.72 2.10 6.82
N VAL A 49 3.86 2.84 7.93
CA VAL A 49 3.88 2.27 9.29
C VAL A 49 2.56 1.55 9.64
N ALA A 50 1.43 1.99 9.09
CA ALA A 50 0.15 1.30 9.23
C ALA A 50 0.05 0.04 8.35
N THR A 51 0.71 0.02 7.18
CA THR A 51 0.75 -1.18 6.33
C THR A 51 1.61 -2.27 6.94
N ARG A 52 2.87 -1.99 7.29
CA ARG A 52 3.78 -3.00 7.89
C ARG A 52 3.16 -3.63 9.14
N ARG A 53 2.47 -2.84 9.98
CA ARG A 53 1.66 -3.33 11.11
C ARG A 53 0.49 -4.25 10.70
N THR A 54 -0.14 -4.01 9.56
CA THR A 54 -1.22 -4.85 9.02
C THR A 54 -0.68 -6.21 8.55
N VAL A 55 0.46 -6.23 7.86
CA VAL A 55 1.13 -7.45 7.38
C VAL A 55 1.67 -8.29 8.55
N LEU A 56 2.35 -7.65 9.51
CA LEU A 56 2.85 -8.32 10.71
C LEU A 56 1.73 -8.99 11.52
N ARG A 57 0.58 -8.33 11.69
CA ARG A 57 -0.60 -8.92 12.35
C ARG A 57 -1.18 -10.11 11.60
N TRP A 58 -1.26 -10.04 10.26
CA TRP A 58 -1.74 -11.17 9.46
C TRP A 58 -0.88 -12.41 9.76
N ALA A 59 0.44 -12.28 9.62
CA ALA A 59 1.36 -13.39 9.80
C ALA A 59 1.34 -13.94 11.23
N SER A 60 1.32 -13.06 12.25
CA SER A 60 1.28 -13.44 13.67
C SER A 60 -0.07 -14.00 14.15
N ARG A 61 -1.11 -14.00 13.29
CA ARG A 61 -2.45 -14.52 13.60
C ARG A 61 -2.76 -15.85 12.92
N GLN A 62 -1.86 -16.34 12.07
CA GLN A 62 -1.93 -17.69 11.54
C GLN A 62 -1.39 -18.69 12.58
N ASN A 63 -1.74 -19.97 12.44
CA ASN A 63 -1.25 -21.03 13.32
C ASN A 63 -0.78 -22.24 12.48
N PRO A 64 0.54 -22.51 12.35
CA PRO A 64 1.64 -21.72 12.90
C PRO A 64 1.70 -20.30 12.31
N ALA A 65 2.35 -19.38 13.02
CA ALA A 65 2.56 -18.01 12.53
C ALA A 65 3.41 -18.03 11.26
N TRP A 66 3.00 -17.28 10.24
CA TRP A 66 3.69 -17.26 8.95
C TRP A 66 5.04 -16.54 9.07
N PRO A 67 6.11 -17.03 8.40
CA PRO A 67 7.36 -16.31 8.30
C PRO A 67 7.15 -14.97 7.57
N ILE A 68 7.89 -13.94 7.99
CA ILE A 68 7.84 -12.61 7.34
C ILE A 68 8.96 -12.43 6.31
N ASP A 69 10.14 -13.01 6.54
CA ASP A 69 11.37 -12.66 5.81
C ASP A 69 12.04 -13.90 5.19
N ARG A 70 12.20 -13.92 3.85
CA ARG A 70 12.86 -15.02 3.12
C ARG A 70 14.37 -15.13 3.38
N ARG A 71 14.99 -14.11 4.00
CA ARG A 71 16.39 -14.18 4.49
C ARG A 71 16.52 -15.08 5.71
N THR A 72 15.41 -15.38 6.41
CA THR A 72 15.38 -16.16 7.65
C THR A 72 14.48 -17.41 7.59
N SER A 73 13.81 -17.65 6.46
CA SER A 73 12.88 -18.77 6.27
C SER A 73 12.92 -19.26 4.82
N SER A 74 13.04 -20.58 4.65
CA SER A 74 12.85 -21.26 3.36
C SER A 74 11.39 -21.65 3.08
N VAL A 75 10.48 -21.43 4.03
CA VAL A 75 9.04 -21.69 3.86
C VAL A 75 8.39 -20.48 3.17
N GLU A 76 7.94 -20.69 1.94
CA GLU A 76 6.99 -19.82 1.22
C GLU A 76 5.55 -20.36 1.40
N HIS A 77 4.59 -19.47 1.67
CA HIS A 77 3.16 -19.77 1.62
C HIS A 77 2.56 -19.38 0.28
N THR A 78 1.74 -20.25 -0.29
CA THR A 78 1.14 -20.06 -1.61
C THR A 78 -0.04 -19.08 -1.62
N VAL A 79 -0.45 -18.63 -2.80
CA VAL A 79 -1.73 -17.92 -2.98
C VAL A 79 -2.90 -18.83 -2.58
N SER A 80 -2.80 -20.13 -2.83
CA SER A 80 -3.70 -21.16 -2.30
C SER A 80 -3.78 -21.16 -0.76
N ASP A 81 -2.65 -21.08 -0.05
CA ASP A 81 -2.62 -20.99 1.41
C ASP A 81 -3.29 -19.69 1.90
N LEU A 82 -3.11 -18.57 1.19
CA LEU A 82 -3.82 -17.33 1.49
C LEU A 82 -5.33 -17.49 1.30
N LEU A 83 -5.78 -18.09 0.21
CA LEU A 83 -7.21 -18.30 -0.04
C LEU A 83 -7.85 -19.21 1.03
N ALA A 84 -7.16 -20.27 1.44
CA ALA A 84 -7.58 -21.13 2.55
C ALA A 84 -7.56 -20.39 3.91
N ALA A 85 -6.53 -19.58 4.18
CA ALA A 85 -6.40 -18.77 5.38
C ALA A 85 -7.39 -17.57 5.42
N LEU A 86 -7.94 -17.14 4.29
CA LEU A 86 -9.10 -16.25 4.25
C LEU A 86 -10.38 -17.03 4.58
N GLY A 87 -10.62 -18.15 3.88
CA GLY A 87 -11.78 -19.04 4.08
C GLY A 87 -13.11 -18.33 3.82
N ASP A 88 -14.20 -18.85 4.39
CA ASP A 88 -15.57 -18.32 4.20
C ASP A 88 -15.91 -17.07 5.03
N ARG A 89 -14.92 -16.53 5.77
CA ARG A 89 -15.08 -15.33 6.60
C ARG A 89 -15.48 -14.12 5.76
N THR A 90 -16.45 -13.33 6.23
CA THR A 90 -16.79 -12.06 5.60
C THR A 90 -15.59 -11.11 5.62
N ASP A 91 -15.50 -10.21 4.64
CA ASP A 91 -14.38 -9.26 4.58
C ASP A 91 -14.36 -8.27 5.74
N LEU A 92 -15.48 -8.14 6.47
CA LEU A 92 -15.58 -7.38 7.71
C LEU A 92 -14.93 -8.11 8.89
N GLU A 93 -15.14 -9.43 9.01
CA GLU A 93 -14.46 -10.28 9.99
C GLU A 93 -12.97 -10.38 9.70
N LEU A 94 -12.58 -10.49 8.43
CA LEU A 94 -11.17 -10.42 8.02
C LEU A 94 -10.55 -9.06 8.37
N ALA A 95 -11.22 -7.95 8.05
CA ALA A 95 -10.76 -6.60 8.36
C ALA A 95 -10.59 -6.36 9.88
N LEU A 96 -11.44 -6.94 10.72
CA LEU A 96 -11.35 -6.84 12.18
C LEU A 96 -10.37 -7.87 12.78
N GLY A 97 -10.68 -9.15 12.62
CA GLY A 97 -10.04 -10.27 13.30
C GLY A 97 -8.67 -10.64 12.76
N GLN A 98 -8.45 -10.55 11.44
CA GLN A 98 -7.17 -10.92 10.82
C GLN A 98 -6.27 -9.70 10.58
N PHE A 99 -6.69 -8.75 9.76
CA PHE A 99 -5.87 -7.56 9.44
C PHE A 99 -5.87 -6.50 10.56
N GLY A 100 -6.96 -6.38 11.33
CA GLY A 100 -7.15 -5.30 12.30
C GLY A 100 -7.16 -3.90 11.65
N ASN A 101 -7.58 -3.82 10.38
CA ASN A 101 -7.55 -2.64 9.54
C ASN A 101 -8.81 -2.60 8.64
N ARG A 102 -9.67 -1.60 8.89
CA ARG A 102 -10.96 -1.39 8.20
C ARG A 102 -10.89 -0.39 7.03
N GLN A 103 -9.69 -0.08 6.54
CA GLN A 103 -9.52 0.83 5.40
C GLN A 103 -10.24 0.32 4.14
N ARG A 104 -10.61 1.26 3.26
CA ARG A 104 -11.24 0.99 1.96
C ARG A 104 -10.31 1.38 0.81
N THR A 105 -10.57 0.88 -0.39
CA THR A 105 -9.84 1.27 -1.62
C THR A 105 -10.15 2.70 -2.09
N SER A 106 -11.24 3.30 -1.58
CA SER A 106 -11.66 4.68 -1.83
C SER A 106 -12.60 5.14 -0.72
N SER A 107 -12.52 6.40 -0.32
CA SER A 107 -13.36 7.00 0.73
C SER A 107 -14.82 7.20 0.35
N ARG A 108 -15.14 7.29 -0.96
CA ARG A 108 -16.52 7.54 -1.44
C ARG A 108 -17.29 6.27 -1.80
N ASN A 109 -16.63 5.29 -2.42
CA ASN A 109 -17.29 4.08 -2.95
C ASN A 109 -16.33 2.86 -3.02
N GLY A 110 -15.30 2.81 -2.17
CA GLY A 110 -14.34 1.71 -2.16
C GLY A 110 -14.85 0.45 -1.47
N ILE A 111 -14.39 -0.70 -1.92
CA ILE A 111 -14.47 -1.98 -1.18
C ILE A 111 -13.58 -1.94 0.07
N LEU A 112 -13.76 -2.88 0.99
CA LEU A 112 -12.78 -3.06 2.08
C LEU A 112 -11.41 -3.46 1.49
N LYS A 113 -10.32 -3.10 2.15
CA LYS A 113 -9.00 -3.57 1.72
C LYS A 113 -8.79 -5.08 1.96
N ALA A 114 -9.49 -5.67 2.93
CA ALA A 114 -9.57 -7.13 3.10
C ALA A 114 -10.23 -7.83 1.88
N GLU A 115 -11.38 -7.31 1.44
CA GLU A 115 -12.11 -7.72 0.22
C GLU A 115 -11.22 -7.57 -1.02
N ALA A 116 -10.47 -6.47 -1.11
CA ALA A 116 -9.51 -6.26 -2.19
C ALA A 116 -8.33 -7.24 -2.16
N VAL A 117 -7.83 -7.67 -0.99
CA VAL A 117 -6.81 -8.74 -0.88
C VAL A 117 -7.37 -10.07 -1.35
N ARG A 118 -8.60 -10.44 -0.94
CA ARG A 118 -9.28 -11.66 -1.39
C ARG A 118 -9.41 -11.70 -2.92
N LEU A 119 -9.90 -10.62 -3.52
CA LEU A 119 -10.07 -10.52 -4.97
C LEU A 119 -8.74 -10.52 -5.73
N PHE A 120 -7.67 -9.93 -5.17
CA PHE A 120 -6.33 -9.96 -5.76
C PHE A 120 -5.74 -11.37 -5.71
N ALA A 121 -5.90 -12.10 -4.60
CA ALA A 121 -5.47 -13.49 -4.47
C ALA A 121 -6.21 -14.41 -5.45
N LEU A 122 -7.52 -14.24 -5.63
CA LEU A 122 -8.29 -14.98 -6.65
C LEU A 122 -7.77 -14.69 -8.07
N ALA A 123 -7.52 -13.42 -8.40
CA ALA A 123 -6.99 -13.01 -9.71
C ALA A 123 -5.59 -13.58 -10.00
N LEU A 124 -4.70 -13.68 -9.00
CA LEU A 124 -3.42 -14.36 -9.14
C LEU A 124 -3.61 -15.87 -9.40
N LYS A 125 -4.45 -16.53 -8.59
CA LYS A 125 -4.67 -17.98 -8.69
C LYS A 125 -5.29 -18.39 -10.02
N GLU A 126 -6.26 -17.62 -10.53
CA GLU A 126 -6.90 -17.85 -11.83
C GLU A 126 -5.96 -17.57 -13.01
N ALA A 127 -5.06 -16.58 -12.87
CA ALA A 127 -3.96 -16.39 -13.83
C ALA A 127 -2.91 -17.53 -13.78
N GLY A 128 -2.92 -18.38 -12.74
CA GLY A 128 -2.01 -19.51 -12.56
C GLY A 128 -0.77 -19.19 -11.73
N ILE A 129 -0.80 -18.12 -10.92
CA ILE A 129 0.26 -17.71 -10.00
C ILE A 129 -0.08 -18.22 -8.60
N ASP A 130 0.81 -19.02 -8.02
CA ASP A 130 0.67 -19.56 -6.66
C ASP A 130 1.90 -19.25 -5.77
N SER A 131 3.07 -19.07 -6.37
CA SER A 131 4.39 -18.91 -5.73
C SER A 131 5.22 -17.80 -6.40
N PHE A 132 6.38 -17.45 -5.84
CA PHE A 132 7.33 -16.54 -6.48
C PHE A 132 7.81 -17.06 -7.85
N ALA A 133 7.98 -18.37 -8.02
CA ALA A 133 8.44 -18.96 -9.28
C ALA A 133 7.46 -18.75 -10.45
N ASP A 134 6.15 -18.68 -10.16
CA ASP A 134 5.14 -18.41 -11.18
C ASP A 134 5.18 -16.97 -11.72
N LEU A 135 5.93 -16.07 -11.09
CA LEU A 135 6.11 -14.69 -11.55
C LEU A 135 7.15 -14.55 -12.67
N GLU A 136 7.94 -15.59 -12.95
CA GLU A 136 8.88 -15.60 -14.09
C GLU A 136 8.14 -15.71 -15.45
N ASP A 137 6.91 -16.23 -15.43
CA ASP A 137 6.02 -16.33 -16.59
C ASP A 137 5.30 -14.99 -16.85
N SER A 138 5.75 -14.28 -17.88
CA SER A 138 5.21 -12.97 -18.24
C SER A 138 3.76 -13.02 -18.76
N GLU A 139 3.27 -14.15 -19.26
CA GLU A 139 1.86 -14.31 -19.65
C GLU A 139 0.95 -14.51 -18.44
N LYS A 140 1.38 -15.28 -17.43
CA LYS A 140 0.70 -15.34 -16.12
C LYS A 140 0.62 -13.95 -15.50
N VAL A 141 1.74 -13.23 -15.42
CA VAL A 141 1.81 -11.90 -14.81
C VAL A 141 0.96 -10.88 -15.58
N GLY A 142 0.97 -10.92 -16.93
CA GLY A 142 0.13 -10.06 -17.76
C GLY A 142 -1.37 -10.31 -17.58
N ARG A 143 -1.79 -11.58 -17.51
CA ARG A 143 -3.18 -11.96 -17.20
C ARG A 143 -3.60 -11.50 -15.81
N ALA A 144 -2.76 -11.72 -14.80
CA ALA A 144 -3.02 -11.28 -13.44
C ALA A 144 -3.17 -9.76 -13.31
N GLU A 145 -2.35 -8.97 -14.00
CA GLU A 145 -2.47 -7.51 -14.00
C GLU A 145 -3.84 -7.07 -14.56
N ALA A 146 -4.23 -7.63 -15.71
CA ALA A 146 -5.49 -7.31 -16.37
C ALA A 146 -6.69 -7.62 -15.45
N MET A 147 -6.67 -8.78 -14.80
CA MET A 147 -7.69 -9.18 -13.82
C MET A 147 -7.71 -8.27 -12.59
N VAL A 148 -6.56 -7.99 -11.96
CA VAL A 148 -6.46 -7.12 -10.79
C VAL A 148 -6.97 -5.71 -11.08
N LYS A 149 -6.77 -5.19 -12.29
CA LYS A 149 -7.29 -3.87 -12.70
C LYS A 149 -8.81 -3.82 -12.86
N THR A 150 -9.53 -4.95 -12.87
CA THR A 150 -11.00 -4.94 -12.76
C THR A 150 -11.48 -4.59 -11.34
N ILE A 151 -10.68 -4.90 -10.31
CA ILE A 151 -11.07 -4.80 -8.89
C ILE A 151 -11.38 -3.34 -8.52
N LYS A 152 -12.44 -3.15 -7.72
CA LYS A 152 -13.00 -1.83 -7.39
C LYS A 152 -12.00 -0.93 -6.65
N GLY A 153 -11.38 -0.01 -7.38
CA GLY A 153 -10.36 0.92 -6.87
C GLY A 153 -8.92 0.52 -7.19
N GLN A 154 -8.68 -0.59 -7.90
CA GLN A 154 -7.34 -1.04 -8.35
C GLN A 154 -7.07 -0.75 -9.84
N ARG A 155 -8.04 -0.17 -10.57
CA ARG A 155 -8.02 0.12 -12.02
C ARG A 155 -6.76 0.84 -12.54
N SER A 156 -6.04 1.55 -11.69
CA SER A 156 -4.83 2.28 -12.05
C SER A 156 -3.58 1.40 -12.19
N GLY A 157 -3.62 0.12 -11.80
CA GLY A 157 -2.47 -0.80 -11.84
C GLY A 157 -1.45 -0.62 -10.70
N ILE A 158 -1.44 0.53 -10.02
CA ILE A 158 -0.41 0.92 -9.02
C ILE A 158 -0.19 -0.12 -7.91
N SER A 159 -1.25 -0.82 -7.46
CA SER A 159 -1.14 -1.92 -6.49
C SER A 159 -0.55 -3.20 -7.08
N PHE A 160 -0.76 -3.47 -8.37
CA PHE A 160 -0.09 -4.57 -9.06
C PHE A 160 1.38 -4.26 -9.34
N ASP A 161 1.68 -3.04 -9.76
CA ASP A 161 3.05 -2.58 -10.02
C ASP A 161 3.89 -2.64 -8.73
N TYR A 162 3.33 -2.17 -7.60
CA TYR A 162 3.99 -2.27 -6.30
C TYR A 162 4.03 -3.71 -5.74
N PHE A 163 3.04 -4.56 -6.04
CA PHE A 163 3.10 -5.99 -5.74
C PHE A 163 4.28 -6.68 -6.45
N ALA A 164 4.50 -6.40 -7.74
CA ALA A 164 5.62 -6.95 -8.50
C ALA A 164 6.97 -6.49 -7.92
N LEU A 165 7.11 -5.20 -7.58
CA LEU A 165 8.29 -4.63 -6.92
C LEU A 165 8.59 -5.32 -5.57
N LEU A 166 7.56 -5.59 -4.76
CA LEU A 166 7.69 -6.27 -3.47
C LEU A 166 8.10 -7.73 -3.63
N ALA A 167 7.48 -8.47 -4.55
CA ALA A 167 7.86 -9.85 -4.86
C ALA A 167 9.31 -9.95 -5.36
N GLY A 168 9.73 -8.98 -6.18
CA GLY A 168 11.05 -8.92 -6.79
C GLY A 168 11.09 -9.33 -8.26
N HIS A 169 9.92 -9.46 -8.90
CA HIS A 169 9.84 -9.59 -10.35
C HIS A 169 10.21 -8.25 -11.02
N GLU A 170 11.14 -8.25 -11.98
CA GLU A 170 11.75 -7.02 -12.55
C GLU A 170 10.85 -6.24 -13.54
N LEU A 171 9.57 -6.13 -13.22
CA LEU A 171 8.69 -5.11 -13.80
C LEU A 171 9.02 -3.73 -13.22
N VAL A 172 10.21 -3.22 -13.54
CA VAL A 172 10.43 -1.77 -13.65
C VAL A 172 9.56 -1.30 -14.82
N LYS A 173 8.29 -1.05 -14.54
CA LYS A 173 7.50 -0.05 -15.25
C LYS A 173 7.92 1.29 -14.69
N ALA A 174 8.27 2.25 -15.54
CA ALA A 174 8.32 3.61 -15.07
C ALA A 174 6.89 4.08 -14.78
N ASP A 175 6.52 4.03 -13.50
CA ASP A 175 5.27 4.58 -13.00
C ASP A 175 5.31 6.13 -13.03
N ARG A 176 4.26 6.79 -12.55
CA ARG A 176 4.22 8.26 -12.53
C ARG A 176 5.22 8.90 -11.57
N MET A 177 5.80 8.17 -10.63
CA MET A 177 6.88 8.65 -9.76
C MET A 177 8.23 8.54 -10.48
N VAL A 178 8.49 7.42 -11.15
CA VAL A 178 9.68 7.23 -11.99
C VAL A 178 9.70 8.21 -13.18
N CYS A 179 8.60 8.32 -13.94
CA CYS A 179 8.50 9.30 -15.03
C CYS A 179 8.70 10.75 -14.54
N ARG A 180 8.23 11.09 -13.34
CA ARG A 180 8.48 12.41 -12.72
C ARG A 180 9.94 12.59 -12.30
N PHE A 181 10.59 11.56 -11.79
CA PHE A 181 12.00 11.61 -11.40
C PHE A 181 12.91 11.80 -12.62
N VAL A 182 12.64 11.07 -13.70
CA VAL A 182 13.34 11.27 -14.97
C VAL A 182 13.00 12.64 -15.58
N ALA A 183 11.74 13.10 -15.53
CA ALA A 183 11.39 14.45 -15.96
C ALA A 183 12.11 15.55 -15.14
N ASP A 184 12.12 15.45 -13.81
CA ASP A 184 12.87 16.33 -12.90
C ASP A 184 14.38 16.33 -13.26
N ALA A 185 14.97 15.16 -13.50
CA ALA A 185 16.40 15.01 -13.82
C ALA A 185 16.79 15.53 -15.22
N LEU A 186 15.90 15.40 -16.21
CA LEU A 186 16.12 15.85 -17.58
C LEU A 186 15.70 17.31 -17.81
N GLY A 187 15.10 17.98 -16.81
CA GLY A 187 14.55 19.33 -16.95
C GLY A 187 13.29 19.40 -17.81
N LEU A 188 12.58 18.28 -17.98
CA LEU A 188 11.41 18.14 -18.84
C LEU A 188 10.10 18.25 -18.03
N HIS A 189 9.00 18.62 -18.71
CA HIS A 189 7.67 18.64 -18.08
C HIS A 189 7.11 17.22 -17.82
N GLU A 190 7.33 16.31 -18.77
CA GLU A 190 6.86 14.93 -18.72
C GLU A 190 7.78 14.02 -19.55
N VAL A 191 7.87 12.74 -19.19
CA VAL A 191 8.66 11.72 -19.89
C VAL A 191 7.80 10.45 -20.02
N GLY A 192 7.80 9.85 -21.21
CA GLY A 192 7.04 8.62 -21.48
C GLY A 192 7.63 7.39 -20.76
N PRO A 193 6.81 6.41 -20.32
CA PRO A 193 7.27 5.27 -19.51
C PRO A 193 8.43 4.47 -20.11
N THR A 194 8.49 4.29 -21.44
CA THR A 194 9.59 3.57 -22.10
C THR A 194 10.93 4.28 -21.92
N VAL A 195 10.96 5.60 -22.11
CA VAL A 195 12.17 6.44 -21.94
C VAL A 195 12.59 6.46 -20.48
N ALA A 196 11.63 6.66 -19.57
CA ALA A 196 11.91 6.70 -18.14
C ALA A 196 12.40 5.34 -17.60
N LYS A 197 11.88 4.21 -18.11
CA LYS A 197 12.41 2.87 -17.78
C LYS A 197 13.85 2.74 -18.23
N GLN A 198 14.13 3.07 -19.49
CA GLN A 198 15.46 2.93 -20.08
C GLN A 198 16.50 3.77 -19.33
N ALA A 199 16.19 5.04 -19.06
CA ALA A 199 17.08 5.94 -18.33
C ALA A 199 17.36 5.47 -16.89
N VAL A 200 16.40 4.83 -16.20
CA VAL A 200 16.62 4.25 -14.86
C VAL A 200 17.46 2.97 -14.90
N LEU A 201 17.29 2.12 -15.91
CA LEU A 201 18.15 0.94 -16.10
C LEU A 201 19.60 1.34 -16.39
N GLU A 202 19.80 2.32 -17.27
CA GLU A 202 21.12 2.89 -17.58
C GLU A 202 21.73 3.58 -16.34
N ALA A 203 20.96 4.39 -15.61
CA ALA A 203 21.41 5.03 -14.40
C ALA A 203 21.82 4.02 -13.32
N ALA A 204 21.05 2.94 -13.12
CA ALA A 204 21.42 1.86 -12.20
C ALA A 204 22.76 1.21 -12.59
N ALA A 205 22.96 0.90 -13.88
CA ALA A 205 24.21 0.34 -14.38
C ALA A 205 25.42 1.30 -14.25
N ILE A 206 25.20 2.61 -14.30
CA ILE A 206 26.23 3.64 -14.04
C ILE A 206 26.54 3.72 -12.54
N LEU A 207 25.50 3.78 -11.70
CA LEU A 207 25.63 3.91 -10.23
C LEU A 207 26.24 2.66 -9.60
N ALA A 208 25.96 1.46 -10.10
CA ALA A 208 26.52 0.19 -9.63
C ALA A 208 28.07 0.17 -9.66
N ARG A 209 28.71 0.96 -10.53
CA ARG A 209 30.18 1.10 -10.59
C ARG A 209 30.78 1.82 -9.39
N GLN A 210 29.97 2.57 -8.64
CA GLN A 210 30.37 3.35 -7.47
C GLN A 210 29.71 2.81 -6.18
N PHE A 211 28.52 2.22 -6.31
CA PHE A 211 27.72 1.65 -5.24
C PHE A 211 27.29 0.23 -5.64
N PRO A 212 28.11 -0.82 -5.44
CA PRO A 212 27.87 -2.16 -6.00
C PRO A 212 26.56 -2.86 -5.56
N HIS A 213 25.91 -2.36 -4.51
CA HIS A 213 24.59 -2.80 -4.05
C HIS A 213 23.40 -2.14 -4.77
N VAL A 214 23.64 -1.11 -5.59
CA VAL A 214 22.59 -0.40 -6.35
C VAL A 214 22.15 -1.23 -7.56
N THR A 215 21.04 -1.94 -7.38
CA THR A 215 20.26 -2.57 -8.45
C THR A 215 19.18 -1.63 -8.98
N PRO A 216 18.60 -1.87 -10.18
CA PRO A 216 17.44 -1.11 -10.65
C PRO A 216 16.28 -1.10 -9.65
N ARG A 217 16.04 -2.23 -8.98
CA ARG A 217 15.02 -2.40 -7.92
C ARG A 217 15.29 -1.54 -6.68
N LEU A 218 16.55 -1.38 -6.28
CA LEU A 218 16.91 -0.47 -5.18
C LEU A 218 16.75 0.99 -5.60
N LEU A 219 17.21 1.34 -6.81
CA LEU A 219 17.07 2.70 -7.34
C LEU A 219 15.59 3.11 -7.45
N ASP A 220 14.71 2.22 -7.90
CA ASP A 220 13.26 2.43 -7.92
C ASP A 220 12.66 2.69 -6.52
N SER A 221 13.00 1.86 -5.52
CA SER A 221 12.58 2.04 -4.11
C SER A 221 12.92 3.42 -3.56
N GLU A 222 14.10 3.95 -3.89
CA GLU A 222 14.58 5.25 -3.41
C GLU A 222 13.99 6.41 -4.21
N ILE A 223 13.86 6.27 -5.54
CA ILE A 223 13.11 7.22 -6.40
C ILE A 223 11.67 7.39 -5.89
N TRP A 224 10.98 6.28 -5.60
CA TRP A 224 9.63 6.28 -5.07
C TRP A 224 9.55 6.95 -3.69
N GLY A 225 10.52 6.67 -2.82
CA GLY A 225 10.64 7.28 -1.49
C GLY A 225 10.78 8.80 -1.57
N TYR A 226 11.73 9.27 -2.37
CA TYR A 226 12.00 10.69 -2.63
C TYR A 226 10.77 11.41 -3.20
N GLN A 227 10.16 10.90 -4.29
CA GLN A 227 8.99 11.52 -4.90
C GLN A 227 7.78 11.52 -3.94
N SER A 228 7.62 10.48 -3.12
CA SER A 228 6.56 10.42 -2.11
C SER A 228 6.73 11.45 -0.99
N ALA A 229 7.97 11.75 -0.60
CA ALA A 229 8.27 12.84 0.34
C ALA A 229 8.02 14.22 -0.30
N LYS A 230 8.54 14.45 -1.52
CA LYS A 230 8.37 15.69 -2.31
C LYS A 230 6.88 16.01 -2.56
N GLY A 231 6.06 15.01 -2.85
CA GLY A 231 4.62 15.14 -3.01
C GLY A 231 3.89 15.57 -1.73
N ARG A 232 4.26 15.00 -0.57
CA ARG A 232 3.70 15.39 0.74
C ARG A 232 4.05 16.84 1.11
N GLN A 233 5.27 17.28 0.78
CA GLN A 233 5.71 18.67 1.00
C GLN A 233 4.92 19.66 0.12
N ARG A 234 4.83 19.41 -1.20
CA ARG A 234 4.05 20.25 -2.13
C ARG A 234 2.59 20.42 -1.67
N GLY A 235 1.92 19.32 -1.31
CA GLY A 235 0.53 19.35 -0.83
C GLY A 235 0.31 20.14 0.47
N ARG A 236 1.33 20.21 1.34
CA ARG A 236 1.31 21.00 2.58
C ARG A 236 1.46 22.50 2.31
N VAL A 237 2.27 22.90 1.32
CA VAL A 237 2.44 24.32 0.94
C VAL A 237 1.17 24.86 0.27
N SER A 238 0.50 24.08 -0.59
CA SER A 238 -0.78 24.47 -1.19
C SER A 238 -1.97 24.55 -0.22
N GLY A 239 -1.79 24.12 1.04
CA GLY A 239 -2.84 24.15 2.07
C GLY A 239 -2.97 25.48 2.82
N THR A 240 -1.94 26.34 2.76
CA THR A 240 -1.96 27.65 3.42
C THR A 240 -2.83 28.61 2.62
N LYS A 241 -3.99 29.00 3.18
CA LYS A 241 -4.84 30.03 2.57
C LYS A 241 -4.10 31.37 2.48
N ARG A 242 -4.45 32.16 1.46
CA ARG A 242 -4.08 33.57 1.38
C ARG A 242 -4.88 34.35 2.42
N ASP A 243 -4.20 34.96 3.38
CA ASP A 243 -4.73 36.12 4.11
C ASP A 243 -4.58 37.36 3.23
N THR A 244 -5.67 38.10 3.02
CA THR A 244 -5.68 39.37 2.31
C THR A 244 -6.70 40.31 2.94
N SER A 245 -6.23 41.40 3.54
CA SER A 245 -6.98 42.51 4.14
C SER A 245 -6.00 43.66 4.42
N PRO A 246 -6.43 44.92 4.62
CA PRO A 246 -7.80 45.46 4.54
C PRO A 246 -7.94 46.67 3.57
N GLY A 247 -9.15 47.26 3.51
CA GLY A 247 -9.45 48.55 2.85
C GLY A 247 -10.57 48.44 1.80
N GLY A 248 -11.61 49.27 1.80
CA GLY A 248 -11.99 50.33 2.75
C GLY A 248 -13.49 50.66 2.62
N GLU A 249 -13.96 51.65 3.41
CA GLU A 249 -15.30 52.27 3.49
C GLU A 249 -16.26 52.03 2.30
N ASP A 250 -17.52 51.65 2.50
CA ASP A 250 -18.54 52.58 3.04
C ASP A 250 -19.75 51.89 3.74
N ALA A 251 -20.61 52.70 4.39
CA ALA A 251 -21.85 52.29 5.09
C ALA A 251 -23.10 52.95 4.43
N PRO A 252 -24.37 52.93 4.96
CA PRO A 252 -24.90 52.26 6.16
C PRO A 252 -26.32 51.61 6.03
N LYS A 253 -26.72 50.77 7.00
CA LYS A 253 -27.92 50.93 7.89
C LYS A 253 -28.40 49.63 8.59
N LEU A 254 -28.72 49.77 9.89
CA LEU A 254 -29.89 49.25 10.66
C LEU A 254 -30.42 47.82 10.34
N CYS A 255 -30.70 46.91 11.29
CA CYS A 255 -31.11 47.06 12.69
C CYS A 255 -31.06 45.69 13.44
N GLY A 256 -31.13 45.69 14.78
CA GLY A 256 -31.73 44.59 15.56
C GLY A 256 -30.80 43.57 16.26
N THR A 257 -30.60 43.75 17.57
CA THR A 257 -30.30 42.69 18.57
C THR A 257 -31.54 42.60 19.51
N PRO A 258 -31.85 41.45 20.17
CA PRO A 258 -31.00 40.68 21.11
C PRO A 258 -30.89 39.18 20.76
N GLY A 259 -30.13 38.33 21.46
CA GLY A 259 -29.28 38.56 22.64
C GLY A 259 -29.72 37.73 23.87
N VAL A 260 -29.20 36.50 24.01
CA VAL A 260 -29.30 35.66 25.23
C VAL A 260 -27.97 34.92 25.43
N SER A 261 -27.55 34.74 26.70
CA SER A 261 -26.26 34.16 27.08
C SER A 261 -26.28 32.64 27.31
N ALA A 262 -25.10 32.08 27.58
CA ALA A 262 -24.82 30.66 27.81
C ALA A 262 -25.56 30.04 29.01
N GLU A 263 -25.62 28.70 29.03
CA GLU A 263 -24.94 27.90 30.06
C GLU A 263 -24.76 26.41 29.63
N PRO A 264 -23.87 25.62 30.28
CA PRO A 264 -23.55 24.25 29.89
C PRO A 264 -24.37 23.19 30.65
N VAL A 265 -24.70 22.08 29.98
CA VAL A 265 -25.31 20.90 30.62
C VAL A 265 -24.24 19.86 30.93
N VAL A 266 -24.19 19.39 32.18
CA VAL A 266 -23.24 18.37 32.66
C VAL A 266 -24.00 17.31 33.48
N ILE A 267 -23.44 16.10 33.55
CA ILE A 267 -23.84 14.97 34.42
C ILE A 267 -25.17 14.29 34.06
N ARG A 268 -25.06 13.02 33.63
CA ARG A 268 -25.62 11.87 34.37
C ARG A 268 -24.95 10.56 33.96
N GLU A 269 -24.08 10.07 34.85
CA GLU A 269 -23.78 8.65 34.90
C GLU A 269 -25.04 7.87 35.29
N ASN A 270 -25.12 6.60 34.90
CA ASN A 270 -26.11 5.67 35.43
C ASN A 270 -25.48 4.27 35.53
N GLY A 271 -25.10 3.87 36.74
CA GLY A 271 -24.57 2.54 37.01
C GLY A 271 -25.67 1.48 37.03
N GLY A 272 -25.61 0.50 36.12
CA GLY A 272 -26.51 -0.66 36.09
C GLY A 272 -25.77 -1.94 36.47
N ARG A 273 -25.95 -2.43 37.70
CA ARG A 273 -25.26 -3.63 38.20
C ARG A 273 -25.95 -4.92 37.74
N THR A 274 -25.13 -5.91 37.37
CA THR A 274 -25.38 -7.36 37.45
C THR A 274 -26.68 -7.95 36.89
N ARG A 275 -26.52 -8.95 36.00
CA ARG A 275 -26.99 -10.30 36.33
C ARG A 275 -26.11 -11.36 35.68
N ASP A 276 -25.38 -12.07 36.52
CA ASP A 276 -24.75 -13.34 36.17
C ASP A 276 -25.84 -14.39 35.91
N ARG A 277 -25.60 -15.26 34.92
CA ARG A 277 -26.36 -16.48 34.66
C ARG A 277 -25.44 -17.55 34.09
N THR A 278 -24.57 -18.06 34.97
CA THR A 278 -24.13 -19.45 34.91
C THR A 278 -25.37 -20.36 34.75
N LEU A 279 -25.32 -21.28 33.78
CA LEU A 279 -26.23 -22.41 33.69
C LEU A 279 -25.40 -23.66 33.36
N ASP A 280 -25.60 -24.69 34.18
CA ASP A 280 -24.81 -25.91 34.18
C ASP A 280 -25.36 -26.97 33.20
N LEU A 281 -24.58 -28.04 33.03
CA LEU A 281 -24.67 -29.08 32.02
C LEU A 281 -25.78 -30.12 32.27
N SER A 282 -25.90 -31.01 31.27
CA SER A 282 -26.45 -32.38 31.32
C SER A 282 -27.89 -32.61 30.83
N ARG A 283 -28.08 -33.84 30.31
CA ARG A 283 -29.17 -34.31 29.42
C ARG A 283 -29.07 -33.68 28.01
N VAL A 284 -29.16 -34.42 26.91
CA VAL A 284 -29.75 -35.76 26.67
C VAL A 284 -28.72 -36.80 26.16
N LYS A 285 -28.95 -38.09 26.44
CA LYS A 285 -28.26 -39.26 25.84
C LYS A 285 -29.29 -40.33 25.43
N GLY A 286 -29.04 -41.03 24.32
CA GLY A 286 -29.90 -42.09 23.75
C GLY A 286 -31.11 -41.57 22.96
N THR A 287 -31.73 -42.29 22.01
CA THR A 287 -31.53 -43.65 21.40
C THR A 287 -32.51 -43.76 20.21
N LEU A 288 -32.45 -44.63 19.17
CA LEU A 288 -31.72 -45.85 18.76
C LEU A 288 -31.29 -45.67 17.26
N SER A 289 -30.17 -46.21 16.75
CA SER A 289 -29.84 -47.59 16.26
C SER A 289 -30.50 -48.06 14.94
N ARG A 290 -29.64 -48.70 14.12
CA ARG A 290 -29.84 -49.32 12.78
C ARG A 290 -29.81 -48.37 11.59
#